data_AF-A0A2W6CNV8-F1
#
_entry.id   AF-A0A2W6CNV8-F1
#
_cell.length_a   1.000
_cell.length_b   1.000
_cell.length_c   1.000
_cell.angle_alpha   90.00
_cell.angle_beta   90.00
_cell.angle_gamma   90.00
#
_symmetry.space_group_name_H-M   'P 1'
#
loop_
_entity.id
_entity.type
_entity.pdbx_description
1 polymer ?
#
loop_
_entity_poly.entity_id
_entity_poly.type
_entity_poly.pdbx_seq_one_letter_code
_entity_poly.pdbx_strand_id
1 'polypeptide(L)'
;MTKPDPGNEPASRRAKRFLTPLQKYEVFLQLVRQEVTMAEAAEHWQVDRGVIMRIRTVAKEGAIEALSKTRPGAQSRARDYELEAARADAARLGEALKEMAVKLMLVEGKGRWG
;
A
#
# COMPACT_ATOMS: atom_id res chain seq x y z
N MET A 1 -52.81 8.16 -21.12
CA MET A 1 -51.51 7.51 -21.41
C MET A 1 -50.39 8.43 -20.94
N THR A 2 -49.86 8.21 -19.73
CA THR A 2 -48.72 8.97 -19.19
C THR A 2 -47.44 8.24 -19.60
N LYS A 3 -46.57 8.91 -20.38
CA LYS A 3 -45.27 8.35 -20.76
C LYS A 3 -44.38 8.29 -19.50
N PRO A 4 -43.69 7.15 -19.23
CA PRO A 4 -42.71 7.12 -18.17
C PRO A 4 -41.48 7.96 -18.54
N ASP A 5 -41.05 8.76 -17.57
CA ASP A 5 -39.87 9.62 -17.58
C ASP A 5 -38.58 8.78 -17.70
N PRO A 6 -37.70 8.99 -18.69
CA PRO A 6 -36.46 8.22 -18.85
C PRO A 6 -35.33 8.62 -17.86
N GLY A 7 -35.61 9.47 -16.87
CA GLY A 7 -34.58 10.12 -16.06
C GLY A 7 -33.94 9.34 -14.91
N ASN A 8 -34.21 8.04 -14.70
CA ASN A 8 -33.70 7.35 -13.51
C ASN A 8 -33.28 5.90 -13.71
N GLU A 9 -32.48 5.65 -14.75
CA GLU A 9 -31.69 4.42 -14.78
C GLU A 9 -30.49 4.57 -13.83
N PRO A 10 -30.35 3.71 -12.81
CA PRO A 10 -29.18 3.75 -11.95
C PRO A 10 -27.97 3.44 -12.83
N ALA A 11 -27.14 4.47 -13.08
CA ALA A 11 -25.91 4.35 -13.84
C ALA A 11 -25.20 3.07 -13.40
N SER A 12 -25.12 2.08 -14.30
CA SER A 12 -24.57 0.78 -13.97
C SER A 12 -23.20 1.04 -13.34
N ARG A 13 -23.02 0.61 -12.09
CA ARG A 13 -21.78 0.85 -11.36
C ARG A 13 -20.70 0.09 -12.13
N ARG A 14 -20.00 0.80 -13.02
CA ARG A 14 -18.90 0.26 -13.83
C ARG A 14 -18.01 -0.54 -12.89
N ALA A 15 -17.72 -1.79 -13.28
CA ALA A 15 -16.88 -2.67 -12.49
C ALA A 15 -15.63 -1.92 -12.06
N LYS A 16 -15.30 -1.97 -10.76
CA LYS A 16 -14.16 -1.23 -10.20
C LYS A 16 -12.88 -1.74 -10.86
N ARG A 17 -12.37 -1.01 -11.84
CA ARG A 17 -11.10 -1.30 -12.49
C ARG A 17 -9.96 -0.89 -11.56
N PHE A 18 -9.09 -1.85 -11.26
CA PHE A 18 -7.89 -1.60 -10.47
C PHE A 18 -6.71 -1.40 -11.40
N LEU A 19 -6.08 -0.23 -11.32
CA LEU A 19 -4.84 0.05 -12.05
C LEU A 19 -3.65 -0.62 -11.38
N THR A 20 -2.73 -1.17 -12.17
CA THR A 20 -1.45 -1.68 -11.67
C THR A 20 -0.59 -0.52 -11.13
N PRO A 21 0.43 -0.78 -10.31
CA PRO A 21 1.33 0.26 -9.84
C PRO A 21 1.96 1.08 -10.97
N LEU A 22 2.38 0.42 -12.06
CA LEU A 22 2.95 1.08 -13.23
C LEU A 22 1.93 1.99 -13.94
N GLN A 23 0.69 1.51 -14.12
CA GLN A 23 -0.38 2.33 -14.73
C GLN A 23 -0.71 3.56 -13.90
N LYS A 24 -0.70 3.45 -12.56
CA LYS A 24 -0.88 4.62 -11.68
C LYS A 24 0.25 5.64 -11.86
N TYR A 25 1.48 5.17 -12.07
CA TYR A 25 2.63 6.04 -12.34
C TYR A 25 2.51 6.74 -13.71
N GLU A 26 2.09 6.02 -14.75
CA GLU A 26 1.83 6.62 -16.07
C GLU A 26 0.75 7.70 -16.01
N VAL A 27 -0.38 7.42 -15.34
CA VAL A 27 -1.44 8.43 -15.08
C VAL A 27 -0.87 9.65 -14.38
N PHE A 28 -0.04 9.46 -13.35
CA PHE A 28 0.58 10.56 -12.63
C PHE A 28 1.47 11.41 -13.56
N LEU A 29 2.30 10.79 -14.40
CA LEU A 29 3.15 11.50 -15.36
C LEU A 29 2.34 12.31 -16.37
N GLN A 30 1.27 11.74 -16.94
CA GLN A 30 0.39 12.43 -17.89
C GLN A 30 -0.24 13.68 -17.26
N LEU A 31 -0.70 13.58 -16.01
CA LEU A 31 -1.27 14.72 -15.28
C LEU A 31 -0.23 15.79 -14.93
N VAL A 32 0.98 15.39 -14.51
CA VAL A 32 2.06 16.33 -14.16
C VAL A 32 2.52 17.12 -15.38
N ARG A 33 2.60 16.45 -16.54
CA ARG A 33 2.94 17.08 -17.82
C ARG A 33 1.80 17.90 -18.43
N GLN A 34 0.62 17.84 -17.83
CA GLN A 34 -0.59 18.52 -18.32
C GLN A 34 -1.00 18.04 -19.73
N GLU A 35 -0.63 16.81 -20.10
CA GLU A 35 -1.00 16.18 -21.39
C GLU A 35 -2.49 15.84 -21.43
N VAL A 36 -3.08 15.56 -20.26
CA VAL A 36 -4.49 15.20 -20.10
C VAL A 36 -5.07 15.87 -18.86
N THR A 37 -6.36 16.18 -18.91
CA THR A 37 -7.14 16.59 -17.74
C THR A 37 -7.51 15.39 -16.88
N MET A 38 -7.95 15.64 -15.63
CA MET A 38 -8.41 14.58 -14.73
C MET A 38 -9.63 13.83 -15.27
N ALA A 39 -10.48 14.51 -16.05
CA ALA A 39 -11.66 13.91 -16.65
C ALA A 39 -11.29 12.96 -17.80
N GLU A 40 -10.39 13.41 -18.69
CA GLU A 40 -9.89 12.60 -19.81
C GLU A 40 -9.09 11.38 -19.33
N ALA A 41 -8.25 11.56 -18.31
CA ALA A 41 -7.53 10.44 -17.70
C ALA A 41 -8.49 9.42 -17.08
N ALA A 42 -9.53 9.88 -16.37
CA ALA A 42 -10.55 9.01 -15.78
C ALA A 42 -11.31 8.21 -16.86
N GLU A 43 -11.64 8.85 -17.99
CA GLU A 43 -12.31 8.21 -19.11
C GLU A 43 -11.42 7.18 -19.82
N HIS A 44 -10.21 7.59 -20.21
CA HIS A 44 -9.24 6.73 -20.90
C HIS A 44 -8.88 5.49 -20.09
N TRP A 45 -8.62 5.67 -18.80
CA TRP A 45 -8.27 4.58 -17.90
C TRP A 45 -9.49 3.86 -17.30
N GLN A 46 -10.70 4.31 -17.62
CA GLN A 46 -11.98 3.77 -17.14
C GLN A 46 -12.03 3.65 -15.61
N VAL A 47 -11.61 4.70 -14.92
CA VAL A 47 -11.63 4.81 -13.45
C VAL A 47 -12.39 6.06 -13.02
N ASP A 48 -12.77 6.12 -11.74
CA ASP A 48 -13.43 7.29 -11.18
C ASP A 48 -12.46 8.49 -11.05
N ARG A 49 -12.97 9.71 -11.20
CA ARG A 49 -12.18 10.94 -11.07
C ARG A 49 -11.52 11.07 -9.68
N GLY A 50 -12.17 10.57 -8.63
CA GLY A 50 -11.62 10.51 -7.28
C GLY A 50 -10.42 9.56 -7.16
N VAL A 51 -10.36 8.49 -7.96
CA VAL A 51 -9.19 7.61 -8.03
C VAL A 51 -8.01 8.35 -8.67
N ILE A 52 -8.25 9.08 -9.77
CA ILE A 52 -7.24 9.91 -10.43
C ILE A 52 -6.70 10.98 -9.47
N MET A 53 -7.58 11.66 -8.75
CA MET A 53 -7.18 12.65 -7.73
C MET A 53 -6.33 12.01 -6.62
N ARG A 54 -6.75 10.84 -6.12
CA ARG A 54 -5.99 10.10 -5.10
C ARG A 54 -4.61 9.68 -5.57
N ILE A 55 -4.49 9.20 -6.81
CA ILE A 55 -3.19 8.84 -7.42
C ILE A 55 -2.25 10.04 -7.38
N ARG A 56 -2.72 11.22 -7.81
CA ARG A 56 -1.93 12.45 -7.80
C ARG A 56 -1.44 12.83 -6.40
N THR A 57 -2.32 12.79 -5.41
CA THR A 57 -1.99 13.14 -4.02
C THR A 57 -0.97 12.16 -3.43
N VAL A 58 -1.25 10.85 -3.52
CA VAL A 58 -0.39 9.80 -2.94
C VAL A 58 0.98 9.78 -3.63
N ALA A 59 1.04 9.93 -4.95
CA ALA A 59 2.31 9.98 -5.69
C ALA A 59 3.15 11.19 -5.27
N LYS A 60 2.55 12.37 -5.12
CA LYS A 60 3.24 13.59 -4.67
C LYS A 60 3.75 13.45 -3.24
N GLU A 61 2.90 13.00 -2.31
CA GLU A 61 3.25 12.82 -0.89
C GLU A 61 4.35 11.77 -0.73
N GLY A 62 4.21 10.62 -1.39
CA GLY A 62 5.22 9.56 -1.37
C GLY A 62 6.56 10.00 -1.97
N ALA A 63 6.54 10.81 -3.04
CA ALA A 63 7.76 11.39 -3.59
C ALA A 63 8.42 12.37 -2.61
N ILE A 64 7.65 13.27 -1.98
CA ILE A 64 8.18 14.21 -0.98
C ILE A 64 8.78 13.46 0.22
N GLU A 65 8.12 12.40 0.69
CA GLU A 65 8.61 11.56 1.78
C GLU A 65 9.91 10.82 1.41
N ALA A 66 9.99 10.25 0.19
CA ALA A 66 11.21 9.58 -0.27
C ALA A 66 12.37 10.57 -0.42
N LEU A 67 12.08 11.76 -0.95
CA LEU A 67 13.08 12.82 -1.12
C LEU A 67 13.55 13.39 0.21
N SER A 68 12.69 13.54 1.21
CA SER A 68 13.09 14.02 2.55
C SER A 68 14.05 13.07 3.27
N LYS A 69 13.96 11.76 2.98
CA LYS A 69 14.89 10.73 3.45
C LYS A 69 16.22 10.74 2.69
N THR A 70 16.26 11.32 1.50
CA THR A 70 17.45 11.36 0.66
C THR A 70 18.36 12.50 1.08
N ARG A 71 19.46 12.18 1.77
CA ARG A 71 20.50 13.16 2.14
C ARG A 71 21.73 12.97 1.27
N PRO A 72 22.25 14.01 0.58
CA PRO A 72 23.52 13.93 -0.13
C PRO A 72 24.64 13.50 0.83
N GLY A 73 25.41 12.49 0.45
CA GLY A 73 26.54 12.00 1.27
C GLY A 73 26.16 11.12 2.47
N ALA A 74 24.89 10.76 2.66
CA ALA A 74 24.53 9.74 3.63
C ALA A 74 25.07 8.40 3.15
N GLN A 75 26.06 7.86 3.88
CA GLN A 75 26.54 6.50 3.64
C GLN A 75 25.36 5.55 3.68
N SER A 76 25.15 4.82 2.57
CA SER A 76 24.24 3.67 2.51
C SER A 76 24.49 2.81 3.75
N ARG A 77 23.56 2.84 4.71
CA ARG A 77 23.60 2.08 5.97
C ARG A 77 25.03 1.91 6.49
N ALA A 78 25.55 2.94 7.15
CA ALA A 78 26.56 2.67 8.19
C ALA A 78 26.01 1.48 9.01
N ARG A 79 26.76 0.37 9.03
CA ARG A 79 26.33 -0.90 9.63
C ARG A 79 25.71 -0.60 10.99
N ASP A 80 24.40 -0.80 11.09
CA ASP A 80 23.64 -0.42 12.27
C ASP A 80 23.87 -1.49 13.33
N TYR A 81 25.01 -1.40 14.02
CA TYR A 81 25.48 -2.38 14.99
C TYR A 81 24.48 -2.59 16.12
N GLU A 82 23.72 -1.55 16.48
CA GLU A 82 22.66 -1.64 17.48
C GLU A 82 21.50 -2.50 16.97
N LEU A 83 21.09 -2.30 15.72
CA LEU A 83 20.05 -3.12 15.10
C LEU A 83 20.48 -4.59 14.93
N GLU A 84 21.72 -4.84 14.54
CA GLU A 84 22.28 -6.19 14.41
C GLU A 84 22.37 -6.89 15.76
N ALA A 85 22.83 -6.18 16.81
CA ALA A 85 22.88 -6.71 18.17
C ALA A 85 21.47 -7.04 18.68
N ALA A 86 20.50 -6.14 18.48
CA ALA A 86 19.12 -6.37 18.88
C ALA A 86 18.48 -7.57 18.15
N ARG A 87 18.80 -7.77 16.86
CA ARG A 87 18.35 -8.94 16.09
C ARG A 87 18.97 -10.24 16.59
N ALA A 88 20.26 -10.23 16.93
CA ALA A 88 20.94 -11.39 17.49
C ALA A 88 20.35 -11.78 18.86
N ASP A 89 20.07 -10.79 19.71
CA ASP A 89 19.42 -11.03 21.00
C ASP A 89 18.00 -11.56 20.85
N ALA A 90 17.21 -11.00 19.94
CA ALA A 90 15.86 -11.49 19.66
C ALA A 90 15.86 -12.95 19.17
N ALA A 91 16.84 -13.33 18.33
CA ALA A 91 16.99 -14.71 17.88
C ALA A 91 17.33 -15.65 19.05
N ARG A 92 18.31 -15.27 19.88
CA ARG A 92 18.70 -16.06 21.07
C ARG A 92 17.54 -16.23 22.05
N LEU A 93 16.82 -15.15 22.34
CA LEU A 93 15.64 -15.17 23.22
C LEU A 93 14.52 -16.00 22.62
N GLY A 94 14.31 -15.91 21.30
CA GLY A 94 13.33 -16.72 20.57
C GLY A 94 13.60 -18.22 20.69
N GLU A 95 14.85 -18.66 20.55
CA GLU A 95 15.21 -20.07 20.77
C GLU A 95 14.99 -20.50 22.23
N ALA A 96 15.39 -19.68 23.20
CA ALA A 96 15.15 -19.98 24.61
C ALA A 96 13.64 -20.12 24.91
N LEU A 97 12.80 -19.26 24.34
CA LEU A 97 11.36 -19.34 24.50
C LEU A 97 10.77 -20.59 23.85
N LYS A 98 11.27 -21.01 22.68
CA LYS A 98 10.84 -22.27 22.04
C LYS A 98 11.16 -23.48 22.93
N GLU A 99 12.36 -23.55 23.47
CA GLU A 99 12.77 -24.62 24.39
C GLU A 99 11.90 -24.66 25.65
N MET A 100 11.58 -23.48 26.22
CA MET A 100 10.67 -23.38 27.36
C MET A 100 9.25 -23.82 26.98
N ALA A 101 8.74 -23.43 25.81
CA ALA A 101 7.43 -23.84 25.33
C ALA A 101 7.32 -25.35 25.10
N VAL A 102 8.38 -25.99 24.59
CA VAL A 102 8.44 -27.46 24.46
C VAL A 102 8.39 -28.11 25.84
N LYS A 103 9.20 -27.65 26.79
CA LYS A 103 9.18 -28.18 28.17
C LYS A 103 7.81 -28.00 28.82
N LEU A 104 7.18 -26.84 28.65
CA LEU A 104 5.84 -26.56 29.14
C LEU A 104 4.81 -27.52 28.54
N MET A 105 4.82 -27.73 27.22
CA MET A 105 3.93 -28.67 26.53
C MET A 105 4.12 -30.11 27.05
N LEU A 106 5.35 -30.53 27.34
CA LEU A 106 5.62 -31.86 27.88
C LEU A 106 5.11 -32.03 29.31
N VAL A 107 5.17 -30.97 30.13
CA VAL A 107 4.72 -30.99 31.54
C VAL A 107 3.20 -30.85 31.66
N GLU A 108 2.61 -29.92 30.93
CA GLU A 108 1.17 -29.63 31.00
C GLU A 108 0.34 -30.54 30.07
N GLY A 109 1.00 -31.23 29.13
CA GLY A 109 0.34 -31.98 28.07
C GLY A 109 -0.37 -31.06 27.07
N LYS A 110 -1.04 -31.64 26.07
CA LYS A 110 -1.84 -30.87 25.11
C LYS A 110 -3.16 -30.44 25.76
N GLY A 111 -3.15 -29.31 26.45
CA GLY A 111 -4.38 -28.64 26.87
C GLY A 111 -5.30 -28.41 25.66
N ARG A 112 -6.56 -28.83 25.73
CA ARG A 112 -7.56 -28.54 24.68
C ARG A 112 -7.65 -27.02 24.58
N TRP A 113 -7.23 -26.47 23.43
CA TRP A 113 -7.55 -25.08 23.10
C TRP A 113 -9.07 -24.99 23.06
N GLY A 114 -9.64 -24.22 23.99
CA GLY A 114 -11.04 -23.79 23.99
C GLY A 114 -11.22 -22.52 23.20
#